data_AF-A0A3D1TG32-F1
#
_entry.id   AF-A0A3D1TG32-F1
#
_cell.length_a   1.000
_cell.length_b   1.000
_cell.length_c   1.000
_cell.angle_alpha   90.00
_cell.angle_beta   90.00
_cell.angle_gamma   90.00
#
_symmetry.space_group_name_H-M   'P 1'
#
loop_
_entity.id
_entity.type
_entity.pdbx_description
1 polymer ?
#
loop_
_entity_poly.entity_id
_entity_poly.type
_entity_poly.pdbx_seq_one_letter_code
_entity_poly.pdbx_strand_id
1 'polypeptide(L)'
;WSIDENSVRADARQAGNQSPIVFVFIPKRSADDLRRHLIDFKAAGATLERRGTPNTPEGTEARSAMETTRQRAADKIHELLDEAFSGARVFQGGGNEILGTDLQAMVLEAADNALK
;
A
#
# COMPACT_ATOMS: atom_id res chain seq x y z
N TRP A 1 -5.64 -9.76 -2.94
CA TRP A 1 -4.47 -10.64 -2.75
C TRP A 1 -4.92 -12.10 -2.81
N SER A 2 -4.83 -12.71 -3.99
CA SER A 2 -5.20 -14.12 -4.25
C SER A 2 -4.15 -14.88 -5.07
N ILE A 3 -3.05 -14.20 -5.44
CA ILE A 3 -1.93 -14.73 -6.22
C ILE A 3 -0.74 -14.81 -5.25
N ASP A 4 0.00 -15.91 -5.28
CA ASP A 4 1.21 -16.12 -4.50
C ASP A 4 2.48 -15.71 -5.27
N GLU A 5 3.61 -15.61 -4.57
CA GLU A 5 4.89 -15.19 -5.16
C GLU A 5 5.32 -16.07 -6.35
N ASN A 6 5.13 -17.39 -6.25
CA ASN A 6 5.59 -18.31 -7.29
C ASN A 6 4.79 -18.12 -8.58
N SER A 7 3.49 -17.85 -8.47
CA SER A 7 2.64 -17.54 -9.61
C SER A 7 3.14 -16.26 -10.33
N VAL A 8 3.43 -15.18 -9.58
CA VAL A 8 3.98 -13.94 -10.16
C VAL A 8 5.34 -14.19 -10.83
N ARG A 9 6.22 -14.98 -10.20
CA ARG A 9 7.51 -15.35 -10.78
C ARG A 9 7.36 -16.20 -12.05
N ALA A 10 6.38 -17.09 -12.08
CA ALA A 10 6.08 -17.91 -13.26
C ALA A 10 5.59 -17.05 -14.44
N ASP A 11 4.68 -16.11 -14.17
CA ASP A 11 4.19 -15.15 -15.18
C ASP A 11 5.35 -14.29 -15.72
N ALA A 12 6.22 -13.82 -14.83
CA ALA A 12 7.41 -13.05 -15.23
C ALA A 12 8.34 -13.85 -16.14
N ARG A 13 8.54 -15.15 -15.86
CA ARG A 13 9.30 -16.05 -16.75
C ARG A 13 8.62 -16.25 -18.09
N GLN A 14 7.30 -16.44 -18.09
CA GLN A 14 6.53 -16.68 -19.31
C GLN A 14 6.50 -15.45 -20.24
N ALA A 15 6.57 -14.24 -19.69
CA ALA A 15 6.68 -13.01 -20.47
C ALA A 15 7.95 -12.96 -21.34
N GLY A 16 9.01 -13.68 -20.94
CA GLY A 16 10.27 -13.75 -21.66
C GLY A 16 11.19 -12.54 -21.42
N ASN A 17 12.50 -12.73 -21.66
CA ASN A 17 13.55 -11.77 -21.30
C ASN A 17 13.54 -10.45 -22.10
N GLN A 18 12.72 -10.35 -23.14
CA GLN A 18 12.59 -9.14 -23.97
C GLN A 18 11.29 -8.39 -23.67
N SER A 19 10.50 -8.88 -22.70
CA SER A 19 9.28 -8.22 -22.30
C SER A 19 9.60 -7.00 -21.45
N PRO A 20 9.03 -5.83 -21.76
CA PRO A 20 9.20 -4.63 -20.95
C PRO A 20 8.32 -4.63 -19.68
N ILE A 21 7.65 -5.75 -19.38
CA ILE A 21 6.73 -5.86 -18.25
C ILE A 21 7.50 -6.06 -16.94
N VAL A 22 7.20 -5.21 -15.97
CA VAL A 22 7.66 -5.34 -14.58
C VAL A 22 6.52 -5.96 -13.75
N PHE A 23 6.83 -7.03 -13.05
CA PHE A 23 5.92 -7.78 -12.18
C PHE A 23 6.23 -7.43 -10.72
N VAL A 24 5.23 -6.97 -9.98
CA VAL A 24 5.38 -6.61 -8.57
C VAL A 24 4.47 -7.49 -7.73
N PHE A 25 5.07 -8.26 -6.82
CA PHE A 25 4.35 -9.03 -5.81
C PHE A 25 4.36 -8.27 -4.49
N ILE A 26 3.18 -8.01 -3.93
CA ILE A 26 3.02 -7.41 -2.61
C ILE A 26 2.37 -8.48 -1.71
N PRO A 27 3.05 -8.96 -0.66
CA PRO A 27 2.53 -10.00 0.19
C PRO A 27 1.30 -9.53 0.97
N LYS A 28 0.38 -10.45 1.19
CA LYS A 28 -0.76 -10.23 2.08
C LYS A 28 -0.31 -10.25 3.54
N ARG A 29 -0.04 -9.07 4.11
CA ARG A 29 0.22 -8.90 5.55
C ARG A 29 -0.90 -8.10 6.18
N SER A 30 -1.43 -8.60 7.30
CA SER A 30 -2.38 -7.88 8.16
C SER A 30 -3.55 -7.23 7.41
N ALA A 31 -4.06 -7.88 6.36
CA ALA A 31 -5.03 -7.28 5.43
C ALA A 31 -6.35 -6.89 6.10
N ASP A 32 -6.78 -7.67 7.09
CA ASP A 32 -8.01 -7.42 7.82
C ASP A 32 -7.85 -6.19 8.72
N ASP A 33 -6.67 -6.00 9.33
CA ASP A 33 -6.33 -4.81 10.11
C ASP A 33 -6.21 -3.57 9.22
N LEU A 34 -5.55 -3.68 8.07
CA LEU A 34 -5.47 -2.59 7.08
C LEU A 34 -6.88 -2.18 6.63
N ARG A 35 -7.73 -3.15 6.33
CA ARG A 35 -9.13 -2.90 5.96
C ARG A 35 -9.89 -2.20 7.08
N ARG A 36 -9.73 -2.65 8.32
CA ARG A 36 -10.37 -2.05 9.49
C ARG A 36 -9.96 -0.59 9.66
N HIS A 37 -8.65 -0.29 9.64
CA HIS A 37 -8.17 1.08 9.79
C HIS A 37 -8.58 1.99 8.61
N LEU A 38 -8.66 1.46 7.38
CA LEU A 38 -9.22 2.20 6.24
C LEU A 38 -10.70 2.57 6.45
N ILE A 39 -11.49 1.67 7.04
CA ILE A 39 -12.88 1.95 7.38
C ILE A 39 -12.95 3.04 8.44
N ASP A 40 -12.17 2.93 9.52
CA ASP A 40 -12.13 3.90 10.61
C ASP A 40 -11.70 5.29 10.13
N PHE A 41 -10.66 5.36 9.28
CA PHE A 41 -10.18 6.60 8.68
C PHE A 41 -11.28 7.28 7.84
N LYS A 42 -11.96 6.50 6.97
CA LYS A 42 -13.04 7.02 6.12
C LYS A 42 -14.26 7.44 6.94
N ALA A 43 -14.62 6.69 7.97
CA ALA A 43 -15.74 7.00 8.84
C ALA A 43 -15.50 8.29 9.65
N ALA A 44 -14.29 8.45 10.21
CA ALA A 44 -13.90 9.66 10.93
C ALA A 44 -13.87 10.88 9.99
N GLY A 45 -13.29 10.74 8.79
CA GLY A 45 -13.28 11.79 7.76
C GLY A 45 -14.69 12.23 7.35
N ALA A 46 -15.56 11.27 7.02
CA ALA A 46 -16.94 11.56 6.65
C ALA A 46 -17.73 12.24 7.78
N THR A 47 -17.44 11.90 9.04
CA THR A 47 -18.06 12.54 10.21
C THR A 47 -17.64 14.00 10.34
N LEU A 48 -16.34 14.28 10.21
CA LEU A 48 -15.78 15.64 10.25
C LEU A 48 -16.34 16.52 9.12
N GLU A 49 -16.42 15.99 7.90
CA GLU A 49 -16.95 16.71 6.74
C GLU A 49 -18.46 16.98 6.88
N ARG A 50 -19.24 15.99 7.34
CA ARG A 50 -20.71 16.10 7.41
C ARG A 50 -21.19 16.98 8.56
N ARG A 51 -20.45 17.09 9.66
CA ARG A 51 -20.85 17.88 10.85
C ARG A 51 -20.38 19.35 10.80
N GLY A 52 -19.49 19.72 9.87
CA GLY A 52 -19.02 21.11 9.72
C GLY A 52 -18.21 21.60 10.94
N THR A 53 -18.08 22.92 11.11
CA THR A 53 -17.42 23.52 12.29
C THR A 53 -18.46 23.79 13.38
N PRO A 54 -18.49 23.02 14.48
CA PRO A 54 -19.44 23.25 15.56
C PRO A 54 -19.09 24.52 16.35
N ASN A 55 -20.13 25.21 16.84
CA ASN A 55 -19.99 26.45 17.63
C ASN A 55 -20.18 26.23 19.14
N THR A 56 -20.20 24.97 19.61
CA THR A 56 -20.28 24.63 21.04
C THR A 56 -18.96 24.03 21.53
N PRO A 57 -18.62 24.20 22.82
CA PRO A 57 -17.44 23.58 23.43
C PRO A 57 -17.42 22.05 23.23
N GLU A 58 -18.56 21.38 23.43
CA GLU A 58 -18.70 19.93 23.30
C GLU A 58 -18.49 19.48 21.85
N GLY A 59 -18.95 20.28 20.89
CA GLY A 59 -18.74 20.00 19.47
C GLY A 59 -17.27 20.16 19.06
N THR A 60 -16.57 21.15 19.63
CA THR A 60 -15.13 21.36 19.40
C THR A 60 -14.32 20.20 19.96
N GLU A 61 -14.67 19.73 21.16
CA GLU A 61 -14.07 18.55 21.78
C GLU A 61 -14.33 17.28 20.97
N ALA A 62 -15.57 17.04 20.56
CA ALA A 62 -15.95 15.89 19.73
C ALA A 62 -15.23 15.90 18.37
N ARG A 63 -15.08 17.08 17.74
CA ARG A 63 -14.31 17.24 16.51
C ARG A 63 -12.84 16.87 16.73
N SER A 64 -12.24 17.38 17.79
CA SER A 64 -10.82 17.12 18.12
C SER A 64 -10.58 15.62 18.38
N ALA A 65 -11.53 14.93 19.03
CA ALA A 65 -11.50 13.49 19.22
C ALA A 65 -11.62 12.71 17.90
N MET A 66 -12.48 13.14 16.97
CA MET A 66 -12.61 12.53 15.65
C MET A 66 -11.37 12.77 14.77
N GLU A 67 -10.77 13.96 14.85
CA GLU A 67 -9.54 14.31 14.13
C GLU A 67 -8.36 13.48 14.64
N THR A 68 -8.27 13.28 15.96
CA THR A 68 -7.30 12.37 16.56
C THR A 68 -7.52 10.92 16.10
N THR A 69 -8.77 10.46 16.06
CA THR A 69 -9.11 9.11 15.56
C THR A 69 -8.70 8.94 14.11
N ARG A 70 -9.00 9.94 13.26
CA ARG A 70 -8.60 9.95 11.85
C ARG A 70 -7.08 9.87 11.71
N GLN A 71 -6.34 10.69 12.47
CA GLN A 71 -4.88 10.71 12.39
C GLN A 71 -4.27 9.36 12.81
N ARG A 72 -4.71 8.81 13.95
CA ARG A 72 -4.25 7.49 14.41
C ARG A 72 -4.54 6.38 13.40
N ALA A 73 -5.71 6.40 12.77
CA ALA A 73 -6.06 5.44 11.73
C ALA A 73 -5.15 5.61 10.50
N ALA A 74 -4.83 6.85 10.10
CA ALA A 74 -3.90 7.12 9.00
C ALA A 74 -2.49 6.60 9.30
N ASP A 75 -1.97 6.87 10.50
CA ASP A 75 -0.64 6.42 10.92
C ASP A 75 -0.56 4.88 10.91
N LYS A 76 -1.60 4.19 11.40
CA LYS A 76 -1.67 2.73 11.33
C LYS A 76 -1.81 2.18 9.91
N ILE A 77 -2.52 2.86 9.03
CA ILE A 77 -2.56 2.48 7.61
C ILE A 77 -1.16 2.56 7.01
N HIS A 78 -0.41 3.64 7.25
CA HIS A 78 0.95 3.79 6.72
C HIS A 78 1.89 2.70 7.27
N GLU A 79 1.86 2.44 8.57
CA GLU A 79 2.67 1.38 9.19
C GLU A 79 2.40 0.00 8.57
N LEU A 80 1.13 -0.35 8.36
CA LEU A 80 0.74 -1.62 7.74
C LEU A 80 1.12 -1.70 6.26
N LEU A 81 1.07 -0.57 5.54
CA LEU A 81 1.52 -0.50 4.15
C LEU A 81 3.03 -0.64 4.04
N ASP A 82 3.80 0.03 4.91
CA ASP A 82 5.26 -0.08 4.96
C ASP A 82 5.68 -1.52 5.29
N GLU A 83 4.98 -2.17 6.23
CA GLU A 83 5.20 -3.59 6.51
C GLU A 83 4.92 -4.47 5.30
N ALA A 84 3.83 -4.21 4.55
CA ALA A 84 3.51 -4.95 3.34
C ALA A 84 4.57 -4.73 2.24
N PHE A 85 5.02 -3.48 2.05
CA PHE A 85 6.04 -3.13 1.05
C PHE A 85 7.43 -3.65 1.41
N SER A 86 7.77 -3.79 2.69
CA SER A 86 9.03 -4.40 3.12
C SER A 86 9.18 -5.87 2.66
N GLY A 87 8.06 -6.55 2.43
CA GLY A 87 8.04 -7.91 1.88
C GLY A 87 7.75 -7.96 0.39
N ALA A 88 7.65 -6.82 -0.29
CA ALA A 88 7.38 -6.79 -1.71
C ALA A 88 8.58 -7.30 -2.51
N ARG A 89 8.29 -7.91 -3.65
CA ARG A 89 9.26 -8.50 -4.58
C ARG A 89 8.98 -7.95 -5.97
N VAL A 90 10.04 -7.59 -6.69
CA VAL A 90 9.94 -7.11 -8.07
C VAL A 90 10.66 -8.08 -8.98
N PHE A 91 9.98 -8.49 -10.06
CA PHE A 91 10.53 -9.35 -11.10
C PHE A 91 10.42 -8.65 -12.45
N GLN A 92 11.47 -8.72 -13.26
CA GLN A 92 11.41 -8.28 -14.65
C GLN A 92 11.04 -9.43 -15.58
N GLY A 93 10.66 -9.11 -16.83
CA GLY A 93 10.48 -10.09 -17.89
C GLY A 93 11.64 -11.09 -17.96
N GLY A 94 11.33 -12.38 -18.02
CA GLY A 94 12.31 -13.47 -17.85
C GLY A 94 12.40 -14.02 -16.43
N GLY A 95 11.75 -13.40 -15.45
CA GLY A 95 11.64 -13.87 -14.08
C GLY A 95 12.88 -13.61 -13.22
N ASN A 96 13.73 -12.67 -13.63
CA ASN A 96 14.82 -12.20 -12.79
C ASN A 96 14.28 -11.28 -11.70
N GLU A 97 14.71 -11.49 -10.45
CA GLU A 97 14.31 -10.69 -9.31
C GLU A 97 15.22 -9.46 -9.19
N ILE A 98 14.63 -8.30 -8.94
CA ILE A 98 15.35 -7.05 -8.71
C ILE A 98 15.43 -6.79 -7.21
N LEU A 99 16.64 -6.59 -6.71
CA LEU A 99 16.92 -6.33 -5.31
C LEU A 99 17.26 -4.85 -5.13
N GLY A 100 16.62 -4.20 -4.15
CA GLY A 100 16.83 -2.79 -3.89
C GLY A 100 16.52 -2.43 -2.44
N THR A 101 16.74 -1.16 -2.10
CA THR A 101 16.55 -0.64 -0.74
C THR A 101 15.08 -0.49 -0.36
N ASP A 102 14.24 -0.18 -1.35
CA ASP A 102 12.80 -0.02 -1.21
C ASP A 102 12.10 -0.40 -2.52
N LEU A 103 10.76 -0.45 -2.48
CA LEU A 103 9.95 -0.83 -3.63
C LEU A 103 10.14 0.12 -4.82
N GLN A 104 10.33 1.42 -4.57
CA GLN A 104 10.51 2.40 -5.63
C GLN A 104 11.83 2.15 -6.38
N ALA A 105 12.93 1.96 -5.65
CA ALA A 105 14.23 1.66 -6.21
C ALA A 105 14.18 0.37 -7.06
N MET A 106 13.55 -0.69 -6.54
CA MET A 106 13.40 -1.96 -7.26
C MET A 106 12.59 -1.80 -8.56
N VAL A 107 11.50 -1.02 -8.55
CA VAL A 107 10.67 -0.80 -9.74
C VAL A 107 11.41 0.06 -10.78
N LEU A 108 12.13 1.10 -10.34
CA LEU A 108 12.91 1.96 -11.25
C LEU A 108 14.04 1.18 -11.92
N GLU A 109 14.76 0.35 -11.18
CA GLU A 109 15.81 -0.50 -11.75
C GLU A 109 15.24 -1.54 -12.72
N ALA A 110 14.11 -2.18 -12.38
CA ALA A 110 13.41 -3.09 -13.29
C ALA A 110 12.99 -2.40 -14.59
N ALA A 111 12.48 -1.16 -14.49
CA ALA A 111 12.07 -0.36 -15.64
C ALA A 111 13.26 0.09 -16.50
N ASP A 112 14.38 0.48 -15.90
CA ASP A 112 15.61 0.83 -16.63
C ASP A 112 16.18 -0.38 -17.38
N ASN A 113 16.15 -1.56 -16.76
CA ASN A 113 16.56 -2.80 -17.42
C ASN A 113 15.63 -3.20 -18.57
N ALA A 114 14.33 -2.92 -18.45
CA ALA A 114 13.33 -3.21 -19.48
C ALA A 114 13.45 -2.33 -20.73
N LEU A 115 14.15 -1.20 -20.65
CA LEU A 115 14.38 -0.28 -21.77
C LEU A 115 15.68 -0.56 -22.56
N LYS A 116 16.54 -1.45 -22.06
CA LYS A 116 17.82 -1.83 -22.67
C LYS A 116 17.68 -3.08 -23.53
#